data_AF-A0A3R7XGT1-F1
#
_entry.id   AF-A0A3R7XGT1-F1
#
_cell.length_a   1.000
_cell.length_b   1.000
_cell.length_c   1.000
_cell.angle_alpha   90.00
_cell.angle_beta   90.00
_cell.angle_gamma   90.00
#
_symmetry.space_group_name_H-M   'P 1'
#
loop_
_entity.id
_entity.type
_entity.pdbx_description
1 polymer ?
#
loop_
_entity_poly.entity_id
_entity_poly.type
_entity_poly.pdbx_seq_one_letter_code
_entity_poly.pdbx_strand_id
1 'polypeptide(L)'
;MNKRLRIVINPTETQPTSQALAVAAVLALEWAAPYVNSVIGNDGQFVIQPDLDAVGGLLRLDPERSERLKLAGRDAITEGESEIRIFEDDKGNWNVPDQLDSWWATGVALAATEFVGVTVTGIALAETLAISNRSEQRSIELLEKSQRWALEQIDDLLRVTAANNPRVLADLLLSLSSEVETLADTHAILRARYQTDIETISEHL
;
A
#
# COMPACT_ATOMS: atom_id res chain seq x y z
N MET A 1 17.63 15.62 -6.55
CA MET A 1 17.00 14.30 -6.32
C MET A 1 16.75 14.18 -4.82
N ASN A 2 15.48 14.23 -4.38
CA ASN A 2 15.13 14.01 -2.99
C ASN A 2 15.57 12.59 -2.61
N LYS A 3 16.55 12.48 -1.70
CA LYS A 3 16.97 11.19 -1.14
C LYS A 3 15.89 10.73 -0.18
N ARG A 4 14.79 10.18 -0.71
CA ARG A 4 13.80 9.49 0.11
C ARG A 4 14.42 8.19 0.61
N LEU A 5 14.18 7.88 1.88
CA LEU A 5 14.53 6.57 2.41
C LEU A 5 13.77 5.50 1.62
N ARG A 6 14.39 4.34 1.42
CA ARG A 6 13.80 3.27 0.63
C ARG A 6 13.69 2.01 1.48
N ILE A 7 12.48 1.45 1.53
CA ILE A 7 12.22 0.11 2.06
C ILE A 7 11.97 -0.81 0.86
N VAL A 8 12.62 -1.96 0.87
CA VAL A 8 12.41 -3.01 -0.12
C VAL A 8 11.67 -4.15 0.54
N ILE A 9 10.48 -4.45 0.03
CA ILE A 9 9.67 -5.57 0.50
C ILE A 9 10.02 -6.77 -0.37
N ASN A 10 10.60 -7.79 0.26
CA ASN A 10 10.97 -9.02 -0.40
C ASN A 10 9.92 -10.09 -0.06
N PRO A 11 9.10 -10.52 -1.04
CA PRO A 11 8.18 -11.64 -0.82
C PRO A 11 8.96 -12.86 -0.34
N THR A 12 8.48 -13.51 0.71
CA THR A 12 9.13 -14.70 1.28
C THR A 12 9.24 -15.84 0.28
N GLU A 13 8.26 -15.96 -0.61
CA GLU A 13 8.16 -17.04 -1.58
C GLU A 13 7.52 -16.53 -2.90
N THR A 14 7.58 -17.33 -3.96
CA THR A 14 7.16 -16.93 -5.31
C THR A 14 5.68 -17.12 -5.60
N GLN A 15 4.93 -17.80 -4.74
CA GLN A 15 3.53 -18.13 -4.99
C GLN A 15 2.64 -16.88 -4.89
N PRO A 16 1.53 -16.83 -5.66
CA PRO A 16 0.63 -15.67 -5.72
C PRO A 16 0.15 -15.15 -4.37
N THR A 17 -0.08 -16.01 -3.37
CA THR A 17 -0.44 -15.58 -2.01
C THR A 17 0.64 -14.70 -1.37
N SER A 18 1.91 -15.14 -1.41
CA SER A 18 3.04 -14.38 -0.87
C SER A 18 3.27 -13.08 -1.64
N GLN A 19 3.04 -13.12 -2.95
CA GLN A 19 3.12 -11.96 -3.83
C GLN A 19 2.03 -10.92 -3.50
N ALA A 20 0.79 -11.35 -3.25
CA ALA A 20 -0.30 -10.46 -2.85
C ALA A 20 -0.08 -9.85 -1.45
N LEU A 21 0.51 -10.62 -0.52
CA LEU A 21 0.88 -10.11 0.81
C LEU A 21 1.97 -9.02 0.71
N ALA A 22 2.92 -9.15 -0.21
CA ALA A 22 3.94 -8.12 -0.43
C ALA A 22 3.33 -6.78 -0.88
N VAL A 23 2.28 -6.80 -1.70
CA VAL A 23 1.53 -5.57 -2.05
C VAL A 23 0.80 -5.00 -0.84
N ALA A 24 0.18 -5.84 -0.01
CA ALA A 24 -0.45 -5.37 1.23
C ALA A 24 0.55 -4.62 2.13
N ALA A 25 1.77 -5.15 2.26
CA ALA A 25 2.88 -4.52 2.95
C ALA A 25 3.32 -3.19 2.33
N VAL A 26 3.39 -3.08 0.99
CA VAL A 26 3.66 -1.80 0.31
C VAL A 26 2.63 -0.77 0.73
N LEU A 27 1.35 -1.11 0.63
CA LEU A 27 0.23 -0.19 0.90
C LEU A 27 0.17 0.23 2.37
N ALA A 28 0.48 -0.69 3.28
CA ALA A 28 0.59 -0.39 4.71
C ALA A 28 1.70 0.66 4.99
N LEU A 29 2.86 0.49 4.35
CA LEU A 29 4.00 1.41 4.50
C LEU A 29 3.78 2.76 3.79
N GLU A 30 3.24 2.75 2.58
CA GLU A 30 2.87 3.98 1.84
C GLU A 30 1.98 4.88 2.69
N TRP A 31 1.06 4.27 3.43
CA TRP A 31 0.15 5.00 4.30
C TRP A 31 0.81 5.48 5.60
N ALA A 32 1.60 4.63 6.26
CA ALA A 32 2.24 4.98 7.54
C ALA A 32 3.38 6.01 7.38
N ALA A 33 4.11 5.99 6.26
CA ALA A 33 5.18 6.94 5.97
C ALA A 33 5.26 7.27 4.47
N PRO A 34 4.49 8.26 3.98
CA PRO A 34 4.50 8.66 2.56
C PRO A 34 5.85 9.29 2.10
N TYR A 35 6.73 9.61 3.05
CA TYR A 35 8.09 10.10 2.79
C TYR A 35 9.11 8.97 2.58
N VAL A 36 8.73 7.71 2.86
CA VAL A 36 9.51 6.52 2.57
C VAL A 36 9.04 5.92 1.25
N ASN A 37 9.99 5.61 0.37
CA ASN A 37 9.72 4.91 -0.87
C ASN A 37 9.71 3.40 -0.63
N SER A 38 8.52 2.80 -0.62
CA SER A 38 8.34 1.36 -0.45
C SER A 38 8.19 0.69 -1.80
N VAL A 39 9.03 -0.31 -2.09
CA VAL A 39 9.00 -1.02 -3.37
C VAL A 39 9.18 -2.51 -3.16
N ILE A 40 8.59 -3.32 -4.04
CA ILE A 40 8.78 -4.76 -4.04
C ILE A 40 10.07 -5.09 -4.79
N GLY A 41 10.91 -5.96 -4.22
CA GLY A 41 12.15 -6.39 -4.85
C GLY A 41 13.04 -7.19 -3.89
N ASN A 42 14.23 -7.53 -4.38
CA ASN A 42 15.11 -8.46 -3.68
C ASN A 42 16.37 -7.79 -3.10
N ASP A 43 16.63 -6.54 -3.45
CA ASP A 43 17.87 -5.84 -3.09
C ASP A 43 17.62 -4.37 -2.74
N GLY A 44 18.28 -3.92 -1.67
CA GLY A 44 18.19 -2.59 -1.12
C GLY A 44 18.91 -2.46 0.22
N GLN A 45 19.05 -1.22 0.68
CA GLN A 45 19.71 -0.93 1.96
C GLN A 45 18.89 -1.43 3.17
N PHE A 46 17.56 -1.44 3.04
CA PHE A 46 16.65 -1.92 4.07
C PHE A 46 15.65 -2.85 3.41
N VAL A 47 15.85 -4.15 3.62
CA VAL A 47 15.00 -5.21 3.07
C VAL A 47 14.19 -5.80 4.21
N ILE A 48 12.89 -5.87 4.04
CA ILE A 48 11.96 -6.49 5.00
C ILE A 48 11.16 -7.59 4.31
N GLN A 49 10.72 -8.56 5.10
CA GLN A 49 9.75 -9.55 4.66
C GLN A 49 8.35 -9.11 5.09
N PRO A 50 7.33 -9.27 4.24
CA PRO A 50 5.97 -8.92 4.60
C PRO A 50 5.45 -9.90 5.66
N ASP A 51 4.70 -9.38 6.63
CA ASP A 51 4.06 -10.16 7.70
C ASP A 51 2.54 -10.20 7.49
N LEU A 52 1.88 -11.20 8.08
CA LEU A 52 0.43 -11.35 8.07
C LEU A 52 -0.29 -10.09 8.57
N ASP A 53 0.26 -9.39 9.56
CA ASP A 53 -0.33 -8.17 10.10
C ASP A 53 -0.41 -7.05 9.05
N ALA A 54 0.40 -7.10 7.99
CA ALA A 54 0.36 -6.14 6.90
C ALA A 54 -0.86 -6.29 5.97
N VAL A 55 -1.59 -7.42 6.04
CA VAL A 55 -2.70 -7.74 5.11
C VAL A 55 -3.77 -6.65 5.02
N GLY A 56 -4.03 -5.96 6.14
CA GLY A 56 -4.97 -4.84 6.22
C GLY A 56 -4.63 -3.67 5.30
N GLY A 57 -3.39 -3.57 4.80
CA GLY A 57 -2.97 -2.57 3.83
C GLY A 57 -3.80 -2.59 2.54
N LEU A 58 -4.34 -3.75 2.13
CA LEU A 58 -5.23 -3.85 0.96
C LEU A 58 -6.50 -2.99 1.10
N LEU A 59 -7.01 -2.81 2.33
CA LEU A 59 -8.19 -2.00 2.60
C LEU A 59 -7.93 -0.50 2.38
N ARG A 60 -6.67 -0.08 2.26
CA ARG A 60 -6.27 1.31 1.98
C ARG A 60 -6.26 1.67 0.51
N LEU A 61 -6.43 0.70 -0.40
CA LEU A 61 -6.60 1.00 -1.82
C LEU A 61 -7.79 1.94 -2.00
N ASP A 62 -7.53 3.09 -2.63
CA ASP A 62 -8.61 3.95 -3.08
C ASP A 62 -9.42 3.24 -4.19
N PRO A 63 -10.69 3.61 -4.39
CA PRO A 63 -11.55 2.96 -5.38
C PRO A 63 -10.97 2.97 -6.80
N GLU A 64 -10.29 4.04 -7.21
CA GLU A 64 -9.74 4.17 -8.56
C GLU A 64 -8.56 3.22 -8.77
N ARG A 65 -7.58 3.19 -7.84
CA ARG A 65 -6.47 2.22 -7.89
C ARG A 65 -6.98 0.79 -7.78
N SER A 66 -7.99 0.53 -6.94
CA SER A 66 -8.59 -0.80 -6.80
C SER A 66 -9.19 -1.29 -8.12
N GLU A 67 -10.02 -0.47 -8.78
CA GLU A 67 -10.62 -0.86 -10.07
C GLU A 67 -9.57 -1.04 -11.17
N ARG A 68 -8.54 -0.18 -11.21
CA ARG A 68 -7.43 -0.34 -12.16
C ARG A 68 -6.67 -1.65 -11.94
N LEU A 69 -6.41 -2.04 -10.69
CA LEU A 69 -5.76 -3.31 -10.37
C LEU A 69 -6.65 -4.50 -10.73
N LYS A 70 -7.96 -4.43 -10.47
CA LYS A 70 -8.90 -5.47 -10.88
C LYS A 70 -8.89 -5.70 -12.38
N LEU A 71 -8.91 -4.62 -13.17
CA LEU A 71 -8.83 -4.70 -14.63
C LEU A 71 -7.54 -5.36 -15.08
N ALA A 72 -6.39 -4.91 -14.55
CA ALA A 72 -5.09 -5.51 -14.88
C ALA A 72 -5.01 -7.00 -14.48
N GLY A 73 -5.61 -7.38 -13.35
CA GLY A 73 -5.70 -8.77 -12.91
C GLY A 73 -6.54 -9.63 -13.86
N ARG A 74 -7.69 -9.12 -14.31
CA ARG A 74 -8.54 -9.80 -15.31
C ARG A 74 -7.79 -10.02 -16.62
N ASP A 75 -7.07 -9.00 -17.09
CA ASP A 75 -6.28 -9.09 -18.32
C ASP A 75 -5.16 -10.13 -18.19
N ALA A 76 -4.58 -10.31 -16.99
CA ALA A 76 -3.48 -11.24 -16.75
C ALA A 76 -3.89 -12.72 -16.82
N ILE A 77 -5.14 -13.07 -16.54
CA ILE A 77 -5.60 -14.47 -16.51
C ILE A 77 -6.20 -14.95 -17.83
N THR A 78 -6.29 -14.10 -18.87
CA THR A 78 -6.68 -14.41 -20.26
C THR A 78 -7.97 -15.25 -20.44
N GLU A 79 -8.79 -15.40 -19.41
CA GLU A 79 -10.04 -16.16 -19.47
C GLU A 79 -11.21 -15.18 -19.65
N GLY A 80 -11.93 -15.35 -20.75
CA GLY A 80 -13.19 -14.65 -21.03
C GLY A 80 -14.34 -15.05 -20.11
N GLU A 81 -14.04 -15.59 -18.93
CA GLU A 81 -15.02 -15.97 -17.93
C GLU A 81 -15.38 -14.76 -17.07
N SER A 82 -16.68 -14.54 -16.89
CA SER A 82 -17.21 -13.44 -16.07
C SER A 82 -17.00 -13.65 -14.57
N GLU A 83 -16.67 -14.87 -14.14
CA GLU A 83 -16.47 -15.26 -12.75
C GLU A 83 -15.06 -15.78 -12.54
N ILE A 84 -14.33 -15.18 -11.60
CA ILE A 84 -12.97 -15.58 -11.24
C ILE A 84 -13.05 -16.24 -9.88
N ARG A 85 -12.82 -17.55 -9.83
CA ARG A 85 -12.83 -18.33 -8.58
C ARG A 85 -11.42 -18.80 -8.28
N ILE A 86 -10.87 -18.31 -7.17
CA ILE A 86 -9.52 -18.61 -6.73
C ILE A 86 -9.58 -19.65 -5.62
N PHE A 87 -8.89 -20.76 -5.83
CA PHE A 87 -8.66 -21.81 -4.85
C PHE A 87 -7.16 -21.90 -4.59
N GLU A 88 -6.77 -21.63 -3.35
CA GLU A 88 -5.40 -21.75 -2.89
C GLU A 88 -5.08 -23.20 -2.48
N ASP A 89 -3.90 -23.72 -2.83
CA ASP A 89 -3.37 -24.99 -2.33
C ASP A 89 -2.64 -24.84 -0.98
N ASP A 90 -2.12 -25.94 -0.44
CA ASP A 90 -1.39 -25.97 0.83
C ASP A 90 0.00 -25.30 0.78
N LYS A 91 0.41 -24.82 -0.40
CA LYS A 91 1.68 -24.13 -0.66
C LYS A 91 1.49 -22.67 -1.05
N GLY A 92 0.26 -22.18 -1.13
CA GLY A 92 -0.05 -20.81 -1.54
C GLY A 92 -0.14 -20.57 -3.04
N ASN A 93 -0.11 -21.63 -3.87
CA ASN A 93 -0.40 -21.51 -5.30
C ASN A 93 -1.91 -21.37 -5.50
N TRP A 94 -2.29 -20.68 -6.57
CA TRP A 94 -3.69 -20.54 -6.95
C TRP A 94 -3.97 -21.43 -8.16
N ASN A 95 -5.24 -21.73 -8.42
CA ASN A 95 -5.70 -22.37 -9.66
C ASN A 95 -5.64 -21.44 -10.89
N VAL A 96 -4.75 -20.44 -10.89
CA VAL A 96 -4.48 -19.49 -11.98
C VAL A 96 -2.97 -19.47 -12.23
N PRO A 97 -2.45 -18.83 -13.30
CA PRO A 97 -1.03 -18.91 -13.65
C PRO A 97 -0.07 -18.57 -12.48
N ASP A 98 0.92 -19.44 -12.25
CA ASP A 98 1.86 -19.34 -11.12
C ASP A 98 2.88 -18.19 -11.22
N GLN A 99 2.97 -17.51 -12.38
CA GLN A 99 3.98 -16.46 -12.65
C GLN A 99 3.40 -15.03 -12.62
N LEU A 100 2.35 -14.81 -11.82
CA LEU A 100 1.83 -13.47 -11.61
C LEU A 100 2.83 -12.65 -10.80
N ASP A 101 3.19 -11.47 -11.30
CA ASP A 101 3.90 -10.48 -10.48
C ASP A 101 3.02 -10.05 -9.29
N SER A 102 3.61 -9.39 -8.31
CA SER A 102 2.90 -9.02 -7.08
C SER A 102 1.66 -8.19 -7.32
N TRP A 103 1.71 -7.23 -8.26
CA TRP A 103 0.58 -6.37 -8.54
C TRP A 103 -0.51 -7.10 -9.35
N TRP A 104 -0.12 -7.98 -10.26
CA TRP A 104 -1.05 -8.86 -10.98
C TRP A 104 -1.72 -9.86 -10.05
N ALA A 105 -0.98 -10.52 -9.15
CA ALA A 105 -1.54 -11.42 -8.16
C ALA A 105 -2.59 -10.69 -7.29
N THR A 106 -2.26 -9.52 -6.76
CA THR A 106 -3.24 -8.70 -6.02
C THR A 106 -4.43 -8.29 -6.88
N GLY A 107 -4.20 -7.89 -8.13
CA GLY A 107 -5.27 -7.54 -9.06
C GLY A 107 -6.24 -8.70 -9.32
N VAL A 108 -5.72 -9.91 -9.51
CA VAL A 108 -6.49 -11.14 -9.70
C VAL A 108 -7.30 -11.45 -8.44
N ALA A 109 -6.69 -11.37 -7.25
CA ALA A 109 -7.39 -11.56 -5.99
C ALA A 109 -8.53 -10.54 -5.75
N LEU A 110 -8.31 -9.28 -6.09
CA LEU A 110 -9.34 -8.23 -5.99
C LEU A 110 -10.48 -8.40 -7.00
N ALA A 111 -10.19 -8.99 -8.16
CA ALA A 111 -11.16 -9.23 -9.22
C ALA A 111 -11.97 -10.52 -9.00
N ALA A 112 -11.52 -11.39 -8.09
CA ALA A 112 -12.14 -12.65 -7.76
C ALA A 112 -13.57 -12.47 -7.25
N THR A 113 -14.50 -13.24 -7.80
CA THR A 113 -15.85 -13.37 -7.25
C THR A 113 -15.86 -14.26 -6.03
N GLU A 114 -14.90 -15.20 -5.94
CA GLU A 114 -14.71 -16.09 -4.81
C GLU A 114 -13.21 -16.32 -4.60
N PHE A 115 -12.76 -16.23 -3.34
CA PHE A 115 -11.39 -16.55 -2.93
C PHE A 115 -11.45 -17.51 -1.75
N VAL A 116 -10.89 -18.71 -1.93
CA VAL A 116 -10.80 -19.74 -0.89
C VAL A 116 -9.33 -19.94 -0.52
N GLY A 117 -8.95 -19.43 0.65
CA GLY A 117 -7.62 -19.61 1.22
C GLY A 117 -7.51 -20.88 2.08
N VAL A 118 -6.36 -21.54 2.01
CA VAL A 118 -5.99 -22.72 2.79
C VAL A 118 -4.80 -22.43 3.70
N THR A 119 -3.82 -21.64 3.24
CA THR A 119 -2.70 -21.22 4.08
C THR A 119 -3.14 -20.15 5.07
N VAL A 120 -2.37 -19.92 6.13
CA VAL A 120 -2.67 -18.85 7.11
C VAL A 120 -2.76 -17.48 6.41
N THR A 121 -1.86 -17.22 5.47
CA THR A 121 -1.86 -15.98 4.67
C THR A 121 -3.04 -15.91 3.73
N GLY A 122 -3.35 -16.99 3.02
CA GLY A 122 -4.50 -17.02 2.11
C GLY A 122 -5.84 -16.90 2.82
N ILE A 123 -5.98 -17.49 4.02
CA ILE A 123 -7.17 -17.29 4.86
C ILE A 123 -7.30 -15.80 5.22
N ALA A 124 -6.22 -15.16 5.69
CA ALA A 124 -6.26 -13.74 6.02
C ALA A 124 -6.55 -12.84 4.81
N LEU A 125 -6.04 -13.19 3.62
CA LEU A 125 -6.39 -12.52 2.37
C LEU A 125 -7.87 -12.70 2.05
N ALA A 126 -8.40 -13.92 2.09
CA ALA A 126 -9.82 -14.20 1.85
C ALA A 126 -10.71 -13.38 2.78
N GLU A 127 -10.37 -13.37 4.07
CA GLU A 127 -11.07 -12.61 5.09
C GLU A 127 -11.04 -11.10 4.84
N THR A 128 -9.90 -10.57 4.42
CA THR A 128 -9.72 -9.14 4.11
C THR A 128 -10.51 -8.75 2.85
N LEU A 129 -10.47 -9.59 1.80
CA LEU A 129 -11.15 -9.36 0.53
C LEU A 129 -12.68 -9.45 0.67
N ALA A 130 -13.19 -10.24 1.63
CA ALA A 130 -14.61 -10.36 1.91
C ALA A 130 -15.22 -9.11 2.60
N ILE A 131 -14.40 -8.16 3.07
CA ILE A 131 -14.88 -6.94 3.72
C ILE A 131 -15.47 -5.98 2.69
N SER A 132 -16.78 -5.88 2.69
CA SER A 132 -17.53 -4.96 1.82
C SER A 132 -17.71 -3.57 2.41
N ASN A 133 -17.79 -3.45 3.74
CA ASN A 133 -17.97 -2.18 4.43
C ASN A 133 -16.75 -1.85 5.32
N ARG A 134 -16.03 -0.79 4.94
CA ARG A 134 -14.82 -0.34 5.63
C ARG A 134 -15.05 0.25 7.02
N SER A 135 -16.29 0.54 7.39
CA SER A 135 -16.66 1.03 8.73
C SER A 135 -16.92 -0.09 9.75
N GLU A 136 -16.86 -1.35 9.34
CA GLU A 136 -17.00 -2.49 10.25
C GLU A 136 -15.82 -2.59 11.22
N GLN A 137 -16.10 -3.02 12.45
CA GLN A 137 -15.09 -3.18 13.51
C GLN A 137 -13.90 -4.04 13.06
N ARG A 138 -14.16 -5.11 12.30
CA ARG A 138 -13.13 -5.99 11.75
C ARG A 138 -12.17 -5.25 10.80
N SER A 139 -12.69 -4.36 9.97
CA SER A 139 -11.89 -3.51 9.08
C SER A 139 -10.97 -2.59 9.90
N ILE A 140 -11.51 -1.98 10.95
CA ILE A 140 -10.74 -1.12 11.86
C ILE A 140 -9.60 -1.91 12.51
N GLU A 141 -9.89 -3.10 13.05
CA GLU A 141 -8.87 -3.94 13.70
C GLU A 141 -7.75 -4.37 12.75
N LEU A 142 -8.08 -4.75 11.51
CA LEU A 142 -7.08 -5.09 10.49
C LEU A 142 -6.23 -3.88 10.10
N LEU A 143 -6.85 -2.70 9.97
CA LEU A 143 -6.14 -1.45 9.68
C LEU A 143 -5.22 -1.04 10.82
N GLU A 144 -5.63 -1.22 12.07
CA GLU A 144 -4.80 -0.92 13.25
C GLU A 144 -3.59 -1.86 13.35
N LYS A 145 -3.78 -3.16 13.10
CA LYS A 145 -2.67 -4.12 13.05
C LYS A 145 -1.68 -3.78 11.94
N SER A 146 -2.19 -3.51 10.74
CA SER A 146 -1.37 -3.12 9.58
C SER A 146 -0.60 -1.83 9.83
N GLN A 147 -1.24 -0.83 10.47
CA GLN A 147 -0.58 0.40 10.89
C GLN A 147 0.52 0.15 11.91
N ARG A 148 0.26 -0.68 12.93
CA ARG A 148 1.24 -0.98 13.98
C ARG A 148 2.47 -1.65 13.39
N TRP A 149 2.27 -2.68 12.58
CA TRP A 149 3.34 -3.36 11.85
C TRP A 149 4.16 -2.37 11.01
N ALA A 150 3.50 -1.52 10.22
CA ALA A 150 4.20 -0.56 9.37
C ALA A 150 5.04 0.44 10.17
N LEU A 151 4.51 0.95 11.29
CA LEU A 151 5.24 1.87 12.18
C LEU A 151 6.46 1.22 12.81
N GLU A 152 6.38 -0.06 13.19
CA GLU A 152 7.53 -0.80 13.72
C GLU A 152 8.66 -0.92 12.67
N GLN A 153 8.32 -1.23 11.41
CA GLN A 153 9.30 -1.29 10.32
C GLN A 153 9.95 0.07 10.05
N ILE A 154 9.17 1.16 10.14
CA ILE A 154 9.68 2.53 9.96
C ILE A 154 10.60 2.92 11.12
N ASP A 155 10.24 2.60 12.37
CA ASP A 155 11.10 2.89 13.53
C ASP A 155 12.44 2.16 13.43
N ASP A 156 12.42 0.88 13.04
CA ASP A 156 13.64 0.11 12.80
C ASP A 156 14.50 0.74 11.69
N LEU A 157 13.89 1.13 10.57
CA LEU A 157 14.59 1.84 9.48
C LEU A 157 15.26 3.13 9.98
N LEU A 158 14.52 3.96 10.72
CA LEU A 158 15.03 5.22 11.25
C LEU A 158 16.17 4.98 12.24
N ARG A 159 16.03 4.00 13.14
CA ARG A 159 17.06 3.62 14.11
C ARG A 159 18.35 3.17 13.42
N VAL A 160 18.23 2.28 12.44
CA VAL A 160 19.37 1.78 11.66
C VAL A 160 20.02 2.91 10.85
N THR A 161 19.22 3.79 10.25
CA THR A 161 19.74 4.93 9.50
C THR A 161 20.43 5.94 10.41
N ALA A 162 19.89 6.21 11.60
CA ALA A 162 20.48 7.11 12.59
C ALA A 162 21.85 6.60 13.06
N ALA A 163 21.96 5.29 13.29
CA ALA A 163 23.21 4.67 13.72
C ALA A 163 24.27 4.69 12.61
N ASN A 164 23.89 4.40 11.37
CA ASN A 164 24.85 4.21 10.28
C ASN A 164 25.16 5.50 9.51
N ASN A 165 24.18 6.38 9.30
CA ASN A 165 24.29 7.57 8.47
C ASN A 165 23.35 8.69 8.94
N PRO A 166 23.60 9.32 10.11
CA PRO A 166 22.70 10.31 10.70
C PRO A 166 22.49 11.56 9.82
N ARG A 167 23.47 11.89 8.95
CA ARG A 167 23.35 12.98 7.98
C ARG A 167 22.20 12.77 6.99
N VAL A 168 21.94 11.52 6.60
CA VAL A 168 20.83 11.21 5.67
C VAL A 168 19.48 11.52 6.32
N LEU A 169 19.32 11.25 7.62
CA LEU A 169 18.11 11.63 8.35
C LEU A 169 17.98 13.13 8.50
N ALA A 170 19.08 13.84 8.80
CA ALA A 170 19.06 15.29 8.89
C ALA A 170 18.65 15.94 7.55
N ASP A 171 19.21 15.47 6.43
CA ASP A 171 18.87 15.94 5.09
C ASP A 171 17.41 15.65 4.75
N LEU A 172 16.89 14.48 5.12
CA LEU A 172 15.48 14.12 4.92
C LEU A 172 14.55 15.04 5.72
N LEU A 173 14.83 15.26 7.00
CA LEU A 173 14.04 16.13 7.87
C LEU A 173 14.03 17.58 7.36
N LEU A 174 15.18 18.08 6.89
CA LEU A 174 15.28 19.40 6.26
C LEU A 174 14.45 19.48 4.98
N SER A 175 14.52 18.45 4.13
CA SER A 175 13.71 18.37 2.90
C SER A 175 12.22 18.37 3.22
N LEU A 176 11.78 17.59 4.21
CA LEU A 176 10.37 17.52 4.61
C LEU A 176 9.89 18.84 5.23
N SER A 177 10.72 19.51 6.04
CA SER A 177 10.40 20.83 6.58
C SER A 177 10.18 21.84 5.47
N SER A 178 11.06 21.86 4.46
CA SER A 178 10.95 22.76 3.32
C SER A 178 9.72 22.46 2.46
N GLU A 179 9.36 21.18 2.26
CA GLU A 179 8.13 20.80 1.57
C GLU A 179 6.87 21.28 2.33
N VAL A 180 6.86 21.18 3.66
CA VAL A 180 5.75 21.66 4.50
C VAL A 180 5.62 23.19 4.45
N GLU A 181 6.73 23.93 4.54
CA GLU A 181 6.73 25.39 4.41
C GLU A 181 6.20 25.83 3.05
N THR A 182 6.67 25.19 1.97
CA THR A 182 6.21 25.50 0.60
C THR A 182 4.71 25.24 0.43
N LEU A 183 4.19 24.17 1.01
CA LEU A 183 2.77 23.85 0.98
C LEU A 183 1.93 24.88 1.76
N ALA A 184 2.41 25.28 2.94
CA ALA A 184 1.76 26.30 3.76
C ALA A 184 1.69 27.66 3.04
N ASP A 185 2.79 28.09 2.41
CA ASP A 185 2.85 29.32 1.62
C ASP A 185 1.90 29.25 0.42
N THR A 186 1.87 28.12 -0.28
CA THR A 186 0.96 27.92 -1.41
C THR A 186 -0.50 27.98 -0.96
N HIS A 187 -0.83 27.38 0.19
CA HIS A 187 -2.18 27.44 0.74
C HIS A 187 -2.56 28.87 1.17
N ALA A 188 -1.63 29.63 1.77
CA ALA A 188 -1.86 31.02 2.13
C ALA A 188 -2.16 31.89 0.90
N ILE A 189 -1.41 31.71 -0.19
CA ILE A 189 -1.64 32.41 -1.47
C ILE A 189 -3.03 32.06 -2.04
N LEU A 190 -3.37 30.77 -2.09
CA LEU A 190 -4.68 30.34 -2.60
C LEU A 190 -5.81 30.91 -1.75
N ARG A 191 -5.69 30.87 -0.42
CA ARG A 191 -6.70 31.44 0.50
C ARG A 191 -6.86 32.95 0.30
N ALA A 192 -5.76 33.69 0.19
CA ALA A 192 -5.80 35.13 -0.06
C ALA A 192 -6.53 35.44 -1.38
N ARG A 193 -6.21 34.68 -2.44
CA ARG A 193 -6.88 34.81 -3.74
C ARG A 193 -8.37 34.51 -3.66
N TYR A 194 -8.77 33.40 -3.01
CA TYR A 194 -10.19 33.08 -2.84
C TYR A 194 -10.93 34.15 -2.03
N GLN A 195 -10.28 34.73 -1.03
CA GLN A 195 -10.88 35.80 -0.24
C GLN A 195 -11.07 37.08 -1.09
N THR A 196 -10.07 37.46 -1.89
CA THR A 196 -10.21 38.56 -2.85
C THR A 196 -11.31 38.30 -3.88
N ASP A 197 -11.43 37.07 -4.39
CA ASP A 197 -12.48 36.71 -5.34
C ASP A 197 -13.88 36.82 -4.69
N ILE A 198 -14.04 36.38 -3.43
CA ILE A 198 -15.28 36.50 -2.66
C ILE A 198 -15.64 37.97 -2.42
N GLU A 199 -14.67 38.79 -2.01
CA GLU A 199 -14.87 40.23 -1.77
C GLU A 199 -15.30 40.93 -3.07
N THR A 200 -14.64 40.63 -4.19
CA THR A 200 -14.98 41.18 -5.51
C THR A 200 -16.41 40.80 -5.94
N ILE A 201 -16.80 39.54 -5.79
CA ILE A 201 -18.16 39.09 -6.12
C ILE A 201 -19.20 39.77 -5.21
N SER A 202 -18.89 39.96 -3.93
CA SER A 202 -19.80 40.59 -2.96
C SER A 202 -20.00 42.10 -3.23
N GLU A 203 -19.02 42.78 -3.82
CA GLU A 203 -19.14 44.19 -4.23
C GLU A 203 -19.99 44.39 -5.50
N HIS A 204 -20.18 43.33 -6.29
CA HIS A 204 -20.94 43.35 -7.55
C HIS A 204 -22.37 42.76 -7.42
N LEU A 205 -22.79 42.45 -6.20
CA LEU A 205 -24.15 42.01 -5.82
C LEU A 205 -24.90 43.12 -5.09
#